data_AF-A0A9P7SF76-F1
#
_entry.id   AF-A0A9P7SF76-F1
#
_cell.length_a   1.000
_cell.length_b   1.000
_cell.length_c   1.000
_cell.angle_alpha   90.00
_cell.angle_beta   90.00
_cell.angle_gamma   90.00
#
_symmetry.space_group_name_H-M   'P 1'
#
loop_
_entity.id
_entity.type
_entity.pdbx_description
1 polymer ?
#
loop_
_entity_poly.entity_id
_entity_poly.type
_entity_poly.pdbx_seq_one_letter_code
_entity_poly.pdbx_strand_id
1 'polypeptide(L)'
;MPPLWWSRWEERPKWYPEDDRPLSQACAVWSWERTFEEWVQNARRHWKMETLAEDEVEALMKLLRCMLAWKPILRPDTSKVQESEWMTRWALPAYQKGLRGSLPSPNTQCPAH
;
A
#
# COMPACT_ATOMS: atom_id res chain seq x y z
N MET A 1 17.68 -0.05 -7.22
CA MET A 1 17.14 -1.01 -8.22
C MET A 1 17.95 -2.31 -8.13
N PRO A 2 17.40 -3.50 -8.42
CA PRO A 2 18.19 -4.74 -8.43
C PRO A 2 19.39 -4.65 -9.39
N PRO A 3 20.59 -5.10 -9.01
CA PRO A 3 21.80 -4.92 -9.83
C PRO A 3 21.66 -5.47 -11.25
N LEU A 4 21.06 -6.65 -11.40
CA LEU A 4 20.82 -7.28 -12.71
C LEU A 4 19.95 -6.43 -13.64
N TRP A 5 19.01 -5.65 -13.09
CA TRP A 5 18.12 -4.81 -13.88
C TRP A 5 18.75 -3.43 -14.12
N TRP A 6 19.49 -2.91 -13.14
CA TRP A 6 20.28 -1.67 -13.25
C TRP A 6 21.31 -1.76 -14.39
N SER A 7 22.01 -2.89 -14.51
CA SER A 7 23.03 -3.09 -15.56
C SER A 7 22.45 -3.33 -16.96
N ARG A 8 21.17 -3.72 -17.06
CA ARG A 8 20.51 -4.04 -18.35
C ARG A 8 19.60 -2.93 -18.86
N TRP A 9 19.48 -1.84 -18.10
CA TRP A 9 18.62 -0.72 -18.48
C TRP A 9 19.38 0.23 -19.41
N GLU A 10 19.22 0.04 -20.73
CA GLU A 10 19.92 0.81 -21.78
C GLU A 10 19.67 2.31 -21.70
N GLU A 11 18.47 2.71 -21.29
CA GLU A 11 18.05 4.11 -21.17
C GLU A 11 18.40 4.75 -19.82
N ARG A 12 19.03 4.00 -18.90
CA ARG A 12 19.45 4.49 -17.58
C ARG A 12 20.26 5.80 -17.66
N PRO A 13 21.24 5.98 -18.58
CA PRO A 13 22.06 7.19 -18.62
C PRO A 13 21.27 8.48 -18.84
N LYS A 14 20.06 8.42 -19.43
CA LYS A 14 19.18 9.59 -19.61
C LYS A 14 18.59 10.12 -18.30
N TRP A 15 18.59 9.31 -17.25
CA TRP A 15 17.94 9.59 -15.97
C TRP A 15 18.91 9.56 -14.78
N TYR A 16 19.95 8.74 -14.89
CA TYR A 16 20.98 8.51 -13.88
C TYR A 16 22.36 8.46 -14.58
N PRO A 17 23.07 9.60 -14.68
CA PRO A 17 24.46 9.62 -15.12
C PRO A 17 25.34 8.86 -14.11
N GLU A 18 26.55 8.48 -14.54
CA GLU A 18 27.51 7.61 -13.83
C GLU A 18 27.86 8.02 -12.39
N ASP A 19 27.54 9.24 -11.98
CA ASP A 19 27.75 9.74 -10.62
C ASP A 19 26.70 9.24 -9.61
N ASP A 20 25.84 8.30 -10.02
CA ASP A 20 24.73 7.67 -9.26
C ASP A 20 23.72 8.67 -8.65
N ARG A 21 23.77 9.93 -9.07
CA ARG A 21 22.89 11.00 -8.61
C ARG A 21 21.73 11.21 -9.57
N PRO A 22 20.51 11.31 -9.05
CA PRO A 22 19.35 11.62 -9.87
C PRO A 22 19.46 13.01 -10.50
N LEU A 23 19.08 13.12 -11.78
CA LEU A 23 19.20 14.36 -12.55
C LEU A 23 18.31 15.52 -12.07
N SER A 24 17.30 15.23 -11.26
CA SER A 24 16.39 16.23 -10.70
C SER A 24 15.74 15.75 -9.41
N GLN A 25 15.09 16.65 -8.68
CA GLN A 25 14.28 16.29 -7.51
C GLN A 25 13.11 15.36 -7.86
N ALA A 26 12.61 15.40 -9.11
CA ALA A 26 11.62 14.45 -9.61
C ALA A 26 12.20 13.03 -9.78
N CYS A 27 13.52 12.91 -9.94
CA CYS A 27 14.24 11.62 -9.94
C CYS A 27 14.81 11.27 -8.56
N ALA A 28 14.63 12.13 -7.54
CA ALA A 28 15.15 11.87 -6.21
C ALA A 28 14.53 10.58 -5.66
N VAL A 29 15.39 9.68 -5.17
CA VAL A 29 14.95 8.42 -4.57
C VAL A 29 14.28 8.73 -3.24
N TRP A 30 12.95 8.76 -3.23
CA TRP A 30 12.18 8.90 -1.99
C TRP A 30 11.98 7.53 -1.35
N SER A 31 12.01 7.48 -0.02
CA SER A 31 11.61 6.26 0.69
C SER A 31 10.12 6.00 0.44
N TRP A 32 9.74 4.73 0.52
CA TRP A 32 8.37 4.34 0.23
C TRP A 32 7.38 4.92 1.25
N GLU A 33 7.82 5.01 2.50
CA GLU A 33 7.11 5.64 3.61
C GLU A 33 6.84 7.11 3.31
N ARG A 34 7.87 7.84 2.86
CA ARG A 34 7.72 9.26 2.50
C ARG A 34 6.75 9.42 1.34
N THR A 35 6.87 8.59 0.30
CA THR A 35 5.94 8.65 -0.83
C THR A 35 4.51 8.33 -0.41
N PHE A 36 4.30 7.34 0.46
CA PHE A 36 2.96 7.03 0.97
C PHE A 36 2.38 8.19 1.79
N GLU A 37 3.18 8.79 2.65
CA GLU A 37 2.75 9.93 3.46
C GLU A 37 2.34 11.13 2.58
N GLU A 38 3.18 11.47 1.60
CA GLU A 38 2.97 12.62 0.72
C GLU A 38 1.82 12.44 -0.27
N TRP A 39 1.64 11.23 -0.79
CA TRP A 39 0.71 11.00 -1.90
C TRP A 39 -0.61 10.36 -1.45
N VAL A 40 -0.62 9.62 -0.33
CA VAL A 40 -1.82 8.94 0.17
C VAL A 40 -2.36 9.65 1.41
N GLN A 41 -1.54 9.83 2.44
CA GLN A 41 -2.02 10.37 3.72
C GLN A 41 -2.32 11.86 3.64
N ASN A 42 -1.44 12.65 3.03
CA ASN A 42 -1.66 14.09 2.77
C ASN A 42 -2.92 14.32 1.95
N ALA A 43 -3.12 13.54 0.88
CA ALA A 43 -4.34 13.62 0.07
C ALA A 43 -5.59 13.30 0.92
N ARG A 44 -5.58 12.21 1.69
CA ARG A 44 -6.68 11.86 2.59
C ARG A 44 -6.98 12.96 3.59
N ARG A 45 -5.97 13.56 4.23
CA ARG A 45 -6.13 14.70 5.15
C ARG A 45 -6.74 15.90 4.46
N HIS A 46 -6.23 16.25 3.26
CA HIS A 46 -6.76 17.37 2.47
C HIS A 46 -8.26 17.20 2.18
N TRP A 47 -8.67 15.98 1.82
CA TRP A 47 -10.07 15.63 1.55
C TRP A 47 -10.86 15.21 2.80
N LYS A 48 -10.31 15.40 4.01
CA LYS A 48 -10.93 15.03 5.30
C LYS A 48 -11.40 13.58 5.38
N MET A 49 -10.69 12.68 4.70
CA MET A 49 -10.88 11.24 4.79
C MET A 49 -10.08 10.67 5.97
N GLU A 50 -10.52 9.52 6.46
CA GLU A 50 -9.79 8.77 7.49
C GLU A 50 -8.39 8.38 6.98
N THR A 51 -7.39 8.68 7.80
CA THR A 51 -5.99 8.33 7.59
C THR A 51 -5.63 7.06 8.34
N LEU A 52 -4.66 6.32 7.83
CA LEU A 52 -4.14 5.14 8.53
C LEU A 52 -3.28 5.60 9.72
N ALA A 53 -3.38 4.89 10.84
CA ALA A 53 -2.51 5.09 11.99
C ALA A 53 -1.09 4.60 11.70
N GLU A 54 -0.11 5.03 12.49
CA GLU A 54 1.31 4.71 12.27
C GLU A 54 1.57 3.20 12.31
N ASP A 55 0.97 2.48 13.25
CA ASP A 55 1.11 1.02 13.39
C ASP A 55 0.46 0.26 12.22
N GLU A 56 -0.67 0.76 11.71
CA GLU A 56 -1.29 0.24 10.51
C GLU A 56 -0.40 0.44 9.27
N VAL A 57 0.18 1.63 9.10
CA VAL A 57 1.09 1.94 7.99
C VAL A 57 2.33 1.05 8.06
N GLU A 58 2.91 0.85 9.24
CA GLU A 58 4.06 -0.03 9.43
C GLU A 58 3.75 -1.47 8.99
N ALA A 59 2.61 -2.01 9.47
CA ALA A 59 2.16 -3.35 9.10
C ALA A 59 1.88 -3.48 7.59
N LEU A 60 1.25 -2.47 6.98
CA LEU A 60 0.99 -2.41 5.55
C LEU A 60 2.29 -2.41 4.74
N MET A 61 3.24 -1.54 5.11
CA MET A 61 4.53 -1.43 4.42
C MET A 61 5.35 -2.71 4.51
N LYS A 62 5.33 -3.37 5.67
CA LYS A 62 5.97 -4.68 5.86
C LYS A 62 5.38 -5.72 4.91
N LEU A 63 4.04 -5.81 4.82
CA LEU A 63 3.37 -6.73 3.91
C LEU A 63 3.72 -6.45 2.45
N LEU A 64 3.58 -5.19 2.01
CA LEU A 64 3.81 -4.81 0.63
C LEU A 64 5.27 -5.04 0.20
N ARG A 65 6.25 -4.85 1.10
CA ARG A 65 7.68 -5.15 0.82
C ARG A 65 7.90 -6.62 0.48
N CYS A 66 7.23 -7.53 1.19
CA CYS A 66 7.31 -8.96 0.92
C CYS A 66 6.59 -9.33 -0.38
N MET A 67 5.40 -8.77 -0.63
CA MET A 67 4.62 -9.03 -1.85
C MET A 67 5.33 -8.54 -3.12
N LEU A 68 6.04 -7.41 -3.04
CA LEU A 68 6.76 -6.80 -4.16
C LEU A 68 8.25 -7.18 -4.19
N ALA A 69 8.63 -8.23 -3.46
CA ALA A 69 10.00 -8.73 -3.49
C ALA A 69 10.44 -9.05 -4.93
N TRP A 70 11.68 -8.64 -5.26
CA TRP A 70 12.25 -8.83 -6.60
C TRP A 70 12.26 -10.30 -7.02
N LYS A 71 12.76 -11.19 -6.15
CA LYS A 71 12.79 -12.62 -6.41
C LYS A 71 11.41 -13.21 -6.13
N PRO A 72 10.75 -13.87 -7.10
CA PRO A 72 9.43 -14.47 -6.90
C PRO A 72 9.37 -15.45 -5.73
N ILE A 73 10.44 -16.23 -5.51
CA ILE A 73 10.53 -17.21 -4.41
C ILE A 73 10.48 -16.58 -3.01
N LEU A 74 10.73 -15.27 -2.90
CA LEU A 74 10.63 -14.53 -1.63
C LEU A 74 9.24 -13.96 -1.38
N ARG A 75 8.33 -14.03 -2.37
CA ARG A 75 6.98 -13.49 -2.23
C ARG A 75 6.11 -14.46 -1.42
N PRO A 76 5.24 -13.95 -0.54
CA PRO A 76 4.23 -14.78 0.12
C PRO A 76 3.21 -15.29 -0.90
N ASP A 77 2.71 -16.50 -0.69
CA ASP A 77 1.49 -16.98 -1.34
C ASP A 77 0.24 -16.27 -0.78
N THR A 78 -0.91 -16.54 -1.38
CA THR A 78 -2.17 -15.90 -0.99
C THR A 78 -2.59 -16.19 0.45
N SER A 79 -2.28 -17.38 0.98
CA SER A 79 -2.63 -17.75 2.35
C SER A 79 -1.80 -16.95 3.35
N LYS A 80 -0.48 -16.84 3.12
CA LYS A 80 0.41 -16.00 3.95
C LYS A 80 0.06 -14.53 3.90
N VAL A 81 -0.42 -14.02 2.77
CA VAL A 81 -0.93 -12.65 2.67
C VAL A 81 -2.16 -12.48 3.57
N GLN A 82 -3.12 -13.41 3.50
CA GLN A 82 -4.34 -13.36 4.31
C GLN A 82 -4.06 -13.44 5.82
N GLU A 83 -3.05 -14.21 6.21
CA GLU A 83 -2.62 -14.37 7.61
C GLU A 83 -1.74 -13.21 8.12
N SER A 84 -1.38 -12.26 7.25
CA SER A 84 -0.53 -11.14 7.64
C SER A 84 -1.19 -10.28 8.72
N GLU A 85 -0.34 -9.63 9.50
CA GLU A 85 -0.76 -8.72 10.57
C GLU A 85 -1.70 -7.63 10.04
N TRP A 86 -1.37 -7.02 8.89
CA TRP A 86 -2.20 -5.97 8.32
C TRP A 86 -3.59 -6.48 7.93
N MET A 87 -3.65 -7.67 7.30
CA MET A 87 -4.92 -8.28 6.88
C MET A 87 -5.80 -8.66 8.07
N THR A 88 -5.22 -9.27 9.10
CA THR A 88 -5.97 -9.80 10.25
C THR A 88 -6.43 -8.71 11.22
N ARG A 89 -5.59 -7.68 11.46
CA ARG A 89 -5.92 -6.59 12.40
C ARG A 89 -6.76 -5.47 11.79
N TRP A 90 -6.59 -5.14 10.50
CA TRP A 90 -7.29 -4.00 9.87
C TRP A 90 -8.16 -4.38 8.67
N ALA A 91 -7.61 -5.03 7.65
CA ALA A 91 -8.29 -5.18 6.37
C ALA A 91 -9.55 -6.07 6.44
N LEU A 92 -9.45 -7.26 7.02
CA LEU A 92 -10.57 -8.20 7.15
C LEU A 92 -11.67 -7.67 8.07
N PRO A 93 -11.38 -7.11 9.27
CA PRO A 93 -12.40 -6.47 10.09
C PRO A 93 -13.13 -5.33 9.37
N ALA A 94 -12.41 -4.47 8.64
CA ALA A 94 -12.99 -3.37 7.88
C ALA A 94 -13.92 -3.89 6.76
N TYR A 95 -13.47 -4.90 6.01
CA TYR A 95 -14.26 -5.55 4.98
C TYR A 95 -15.56 -6.16 5.54
N GLN A 96 -15.47 -6.91 6.63
CA GLN A 96 -16.63 -7.52 7.27
C GLN A 96 -17.62 -6.48 7.82
N LYS A 97 -17.12 -5.37 8.37
CA LYS A 97 -17.96 -4.25 8.81
C LYS A 97 -18.72 -3.64 7.64
N GLY A 98 -18.05 -3.44 6.50
CA GLY A 98 -18.67 -2.97 5.27
C GLY A 98 -19.77 -3.90 4.76
N LEU A 99 -19.53 -5.22 4.77
CA LEU A 99 -20.54 -6.21 4.41
C LEU A 99 -21.78 -6.16 5.32
N ARG A 100 -21.58 -6.06 6.64
CA ARG A 100 -22.69 -5.96 7.60
C ARG A 100 -23.51 -4.67 7.43
N GLY A 101 -22.85 -3.56 7.10
CA GLY A 101 -23.52 -2.28 6.83
C GLY A 101 -24.30 -2.24 5.50
N SER A 102 -24.07 -3.20 4.60
CA SER A 102 -24.75 -3.30 3.30
C SER A 102 -25.95 -4.25 3.29
N LEU A 103 -26.18 -5.02 4.35
CA LEU A 103 -27.35 -5.90 4.46
C LEU A 103 -28.56 -5.09 4.99
N PRO A 104 -29.72 -5.11 4.30
CA PRO A 104 -30.92 -4.51 4.85
C PRO A 104 -31.29 -5.21 6.16
N SER A 105 -31.54 -4.42 7.21
CA SER A 105 -31.98 -4.94 8.50
C SER A 105 -33.28 -5.72 8.32
N PRO A 106 -33.41 -6.97 8.82
CA PRO A 106 -34.59 -7.81 8.60
C PRO A 106 -35.85 -7.33 9.33
N ASN A 107 -35.84 -6.16 9.96
CA ASN A 107 -36.89 -5.74 10.89
C ASN A 107 -37.49 -4.35 10.62
N THR A 108 -37.71 -4.00 9.35
CA THR A 108 -38.62 -2.90 9.00
C THR A 108 -40.03 -3.46 8.83
N GLN A 109 -40.71 -3.74 9.94
CA GLN A 109 -42.17 -3.84 9.92
C GLN A 109 -42.73 -2.44 9.67
N CYS A 110 -43.33 -2.23 8.50
CA CYS A 110 -44.10 -1.03 8.20
C CYS A 110 -45.28 -0.92 9.19
N PRO A 111 -45.51 0.24 9.84
CA PRO A 111 -46.76 0.45 10.56
C PRO A 111 -47.90 0.55 9.56
N ALA A 112 -48.94 -0.25 9.78
CA ALA A 112 -50.19 -0.16 9.03
C ALA A 112 -50.90 1.17 9.36
N HIS A 113 -51.29 1.90 8.32
CA HIS A 113 -52.28 2.97 8.37
C HIS A 113 -53.60 2.48 7.80
#